data_AF-A0A2V5LVG7-F1
#
_entry.id   AF-A0A2V5LVG7-F1
#
_cell.length_a   1.000
_cell.length_b   1.000
_cell.length_c   1.000
_cell.angle_alpha   90.00
_cell.angle_beta   90.00
_cell.angle_gamma   90.00
#
_symmetry.space_group_name_H-M   'P 1'
#
loop_
_entity.id
_entity.type
_entity.pdbx_description
1 polymer ?
#
loop_
_entity_poly.entity_id
_entity_poly.type
_entity_poly.pdbx_seq_one_letter_code
_entity_poly.pdbx_strand_id
1 'polypeptide(L)'
;MITIIHFTRKPTAIGRKLITALAKRRVNEEAKRLQTRYDAKKITRDARTDIFTVIDFDGSASSQLNEPAQSASFRVLVFARDGKLLAQWNDVPSAEQLAAVLTQSH
;
A
#
# COMPACT_ATOMS: atom_id res chain seq x y z
N MET A 1 -6.38 0.69 1.23
CA MET A 1 -4.91 0.83 1.35
C MET A 1 -4.30 0.81 -0.04
N ILE A 2 -3.42 1.76 -0.36
CA ILE A 2 -2.68 1.76 -1.64
C ILE A 2 -1.24 1.32 -1.34
N THR A 3 -0.76 0.30 -2.03
CA THR A 3 0.64 -0.14 -1.99
C THR A 3 1.34 0.30 -3.28
N ILE A 4 2.45 1.02 -3.15
CA ILE A 4 3.31 1.42 -4.27
C ILE A 4 4.59 0.61 -4.21
N ILE A 5 4.93 -0.05 -5.32
CA ILE A 5 6.18 -0.81 -5.45
C ILE A 5 7.11 -0.02 -6.38
N HIS A 6 8.14 0.59 -5.81
CA HIS A 6 9.14 1.36 -6.55
C HIS A 6 10.20 0.45 -7.17
N PHE A 7 10.42 0.57 -8.48
CA PHE A 7 11.48 -0.13 -9.20
C PHE A 7 12.58 0.85 -9.63
N THR A 8 13.80 0.63 -9.12
CA THR A 8 14.97 1.49 -9.41
C THR A 8 15.56 1.26 -10.81
N ARG A 9 15.15 0.21 -11.53
CA ARG A 9 15.58 -0.08 -12.91
C ARG A 9 14.38 -0.15 -13.84
N LYS A 10 14.47 0.56 -14.97
CA LYS A 10 13.43 0.55 -16.01
C LYS A 10 13.37 -0.83 -16.69
N PRO A 11 12.31 -1.63 -16.48
CA PRO A 11 12.18 -2.91 -17.15
C PRO A 11 11.71 -2.71 -18.58
N THR A 12 12.06 -3.66 -19.47
CA THR A 12 11.49 -3.74 -20.82
C THR A 12 9.97 -3.92 -20.76
N ALA A 13 9.26 -3.69 -21.87
CA ALA A 13 7.81 -3.88 -21.93
C ALA A 13 7.37 -5.30 -21.52
N ILE A 14 8.14 -6.32 -21.91
CA ILE A 14 7.90 -7.72 -21.54
C ILE A 14 8.16 -7.91 -20.02
N GLY A 15 9.25 -7.35 -19.50
CA GLY A 15 9.56 -7.38 -18.07
C GLY A 15 8.47 -6.75 -17.21
N ARG A 16 7.92 -5.61 -17.65
CA ARG A 16 6.79 -4.94 -16.96
C ARG A 16 5.54 -5.84 -16.86
N LYS A 17 5.20 -6.56 -17.94
CA LYS A 17 4.06 -7.49 -17.94
C LYS A 17 4.26 -8.63 -16.94
N LEU A 18 5.46 -9.22 -16.89
CA LEU A 18 5.78 -10.29 -15.96
C LEU A 18 5.72 -9.81 -14.50
N ILE A 19 6.34 -8.67 -14.19
CA ILE A 19 6.32 -8.05 -12.86
C ILE A 19 4.88 -7.76 -12.43
N THR A 20 4.06 -7.23 -13.33
CA THR A 20 2.65 -6.94 -13.06
C THR A 20 1.85 -8.20 -12.73
N ALA A 21 2.04 -9.27 -13.50
CA ALA A 21 1.38 -10.55 -13.23
C ALA A 21 1.78 -11.13 -11.87
N LEU A 22 3.08 -11.06 -11.52
CA LEU A 22 3.59 -11.52 -10.23
C LEU A 22 3.04 -10.70 -9.06
N ALA A 23 3.03 -9.37 -9.18
CA ALA A 23 2.46 -8.49 -8.16
C ALA A 23 0.96 -8.76 -7.97
N LYS A 24 0.19 -8.90 -9.06
CA LYS A 24 -1.23 -9.24 -9.00
C LYS A 24 -1.47 -10.57 -8.29
N ARG A 25 -0.67 -11.59 -8.58
CA ARG A 25 -0.76 -12.89 -7.92
C ARG A 25 -0.52 -12.77 -6.42
N ARG A 26 0.57 -12.12 -5.99
CA ARG A 26 0.88 -11.93 -4.56
C ARG A 26 -0.21 -11.15 -3.84
N VAL A 27 -0.72 -10.07 -4.43
CA VAL A 27 -1.83 -9.29 -3.86
C VAL A 27 -3.07 -10.16 -3.66
N ASN A 28 -3.40 -11.03 -4.62
CA ASN A 28 -4.53 -11.94 -4.48
C ASN A 28 -4.31 -12.99 -3.38
N GLU A 29 -3.09 -13.49 -3.20
CA GLU A 29 -2.74 -14.42 -2.11
C GLU A 29 -2.86 -13.73 -0.73
N GLU A 30 -2.38 -12.50 -0.59
CA GLU A 30 -2.54 -11.72 0.65
C GLU A 30 -4.00 -11.34 0.91
N ALA A 31 -4.77 -11.01 -0.14
CA ALA A 31 -6.19 -10.72 -0.01
C ALA A 31 -6.97 -11.93 0.55
N LYS A 32 -6.61 -13.17 0.14
CA LYS A 32 -7.21 -14.39 0.70
C LYS A 32 -6.92 -14.53 2.20
N ARG A 33 -5.68 -14.27 2.62
CA ARG A 33 -5.31 -14.29 4.05
C ARG A 33 -6.05 -13.21 4.84
N LEU A 34 -6.23 -12.03 4.25
CA LEU A 34 -7.00 -10.95 4.85
C LEU A 34 -8.50 -11.31 4.94
N GLN A 35 -9.05 -11.98 3.93
CA GLN A 35 -10.44 -12.44 3.92
C GLN A 35 -10.74 -13.33 5.13
N THR A 36 -9.85 -14.27 5.47
CA THR A 36 -10.00 -15.10 6.68
C THR A 36 -10.16 -14.26 7.95
N ARG A 37 -9.47 -13.12 8.05
CA ARG A 37 -9.62 -12.20 9.19
C ARG A 37 -10.93 -11.42 9.13
N TYR A 38 -11.38 -11.04 7.93
CA TYR A 38 -12.66 -10.37 7.73
C TYR A 38 -13.81 -11.29 8.14
N ASP A 39 -13.78 -12.55 7.70
CA ASP A 39 -14.77 -13.57 8.03
C ASP A 39 -14.84 -13.79 9.55
N ALA A 40 -13.68 -13.94 10.21
CA ALA A 40 -13.60 -14.07 11.67
C ALA A 40 -14.19 -12.85 12.42
N LYS A 41 -14.11 -11.66 11.83
CA LYS A 41 -14.68 -10.42 12.36
C LYS A 41 -16.09 -10.10 11.85
N LYS A 42 -16.71 -11.02 11.08
CA LYS A 42 -18.03 -10.84 10.46
C LYS A 42 -18.13 -9.59 9.58
N ILE A 43 -17.03 -9.20 8.94
CA ILE A 43 -17.00 -8.09 7.99
C ILE A 43 -17.52 -8.61 6.65
N THR A 44 -18.75 -8.23 6.28
CA THR A 44 -19.41 -8.65 5.02
C THR A 44 -18.92 -7.83 3.83
N ARG A 45 -17.62 -7.89 3.55
CA ARG A 45 -16.98 -7.22 2.42
C ARG A 45 -15.85 -8.08 1.86
N ASP A 46 -15.64 -8.02 0.55
CA ASP A 46 -14.48 -8.64 -0.09
C ASP A 46 -13.21 -7.84 0.24
N ALA A 47 -12.30 -8.46 0.99
CA ALA A 47 -11.03 -7.90 1.40
C ALA A 47 -10.16 -7.46 0.21
N ARG A 48 -10.30 -8.10 -0.96
CA ARG A 48 -9.55 -7.73 -2.17
C ARG A 48 -9.90 -6.31 -2.64
N THR A 49 -11.13 -5.85 -2.41
CA THR A 49 -11.60 -4.51 -2.82
C THR A 49 -10.97 -3.38 -2.01
N ASP A 50 -10.40 -3.68 -0.85
CA ASP A 50 -9.72 -2.70 0.01
C ASP A 50 -8.22 -2.57 -0.27
N ILE A 51 -7.70 -3.40 -1.18
CA ILE A 51 -6.29 -3.41 -1.58
C ILE A 51 -6.14 -2.85 -3.00
N PHE A 52 -5.49 -1.70 -3.09
CA PHE A 52 -5.08 -1.09 -4.34
C PHE A 52 -3.57 -1.21 -4.48
N THR A 53 -3.09 -1.60 -5.65
CA THR A 53 -1.64 -1.78 -5.89
C THR A 53 -1.25 -1.10 -7.18
N VAL A 54 -0.22 -0.27 -7.08
CA VAL A 54 0.38 0.43 -8.22
C VAL A 54 1.84 0.03 -8.28
N ILE A 55 2.30 -0.32 -9.47
CA ILE A 55 3.71 -0.62 -9.72
C ILE A 55 4.32 0.63 -10.34
N ASP A 56 5.26 1.24 -9.62
CA ASP A 56 5.91 2.46 -10.04
C ASP A 56 7.23 2.12 -10.74
N PHE A 57 7.15 1.99 -12.07
CA PHE A 57 8.28 1.61 -12.90
C PHE A 57 9.24 2.76 -13.24
N ASP A 58 8.81 4.01 -13.04
CA ASP A 58 9.58 5.20 -13.41
C ASP A 58 9.82 6.18 -12.25
N GLY A 59 9.27 5.89 -11.07
CA GLY A 59 9.45 6.69 -9.85
C GLY A 59 8.54 7.91 -9.78
N SER A 60 7.65 8.09 -10.76
CA SER A 60 6.78 9.29 -10.82
C SER A 60 5.74 9.31 -9.70
N ALA A 61 5.23 8.14 -9.28
CA ALA A 61 4.27 8.06 -8.20
C ALA A 61 4.95 8.21 -6.83
N SER A 62 6.09 7.57 -6.61
CA SER A 62 6.83 7.64 -5.35
C SER A 62 7.43 9.04 -5.10
N SER A 63 7.92 9.72 -6.15
CA SER A 63 8.48 11.08 -6.03
C SER A 63 7.47 12.12 -5.53
N GLN A 64 6.17 11.92 -5.79
CA GLN A 64 5.11 12.81 -5.30
C GLN A 64 4.81 12.64 -3.80
N LEU A 65 5.32 11.57 -3.17
CA LEU A 65 5.05 11.25 -1.77
C LEU A 65 6.13 11.75 -0.80
N ASN A 66 6.90 12.77 -1.21
CA ASN A 66 7.96 13.41 -0.41
C ASN A 66 8.92 12.40 0.24
N GLU A 67 9.59 11.59 -0.58
CA GLU A 67 10.65 10.71 -0.08
C GLU A 67 11.86 11.54 0.41
N PRO A 68 12.28 11.47 1.70
CA PRO A 68 13.64 11.80 2.05
C PRO A 68 14.55 10.81 1.34
N ALA A 69 15.69 11.27 0.84
CA ALA A 69 16.66 10.53 0.01
C ALA A 69 17.27 9.26 0.64
N GLN A 70 16.77 8.79 1.79
CA GLN A 70 17.27 7.66 2.55
C GLN A 70 16.25 6.51 2.62
N SER A 71 16.25 5.70 1.55
CA SER A 71 16.05 4.24 1.43
C SER A 71 15.27 3.45 2.52
N ALA A 72 14.08 3.87 2.93
CA ALA A 72 13.17 2.91 3.57
C ALA A 72 12.58 2.00 2.47
N SER A 73 12.81 0.68 2.54
CA SER A 73 12.27 -0.30 1.58
C SER A 73 10.75 -0.46 1.67
N PHE A 74 10.15 0.09 2.72
CA PHE A 74 8.72 0.05 3.03
C PHE A 74 8.31 1.31 3.79
N ARG A 75 7.08 1.78 3.57
CA ARG A 75 6.49 2.90 4.30
C ARG A 75 4.97 2.76 4.33
N VAL A 76 4.37 3.21 5.44
CA VAL A 76 2.93 3.40 5.58
C VAL A 76 2.65 4.89 5.61
N LEU A 77 1.78 5.38 4.71
CA LEU A 77 1.28 6.75 4.71
C LEU A 77 -0.24 6.72 4.93
N VAL A 78 -0.74 7.57 5.82
CA VAL A 78 -2.17 7.70 6.12
C VAL A 78 -2.61 9.10 5.76
N PHE A 79 -3.65 9.20 4.94
CA PHE A 79 -4.22 10.46 4.47
C PHE A 79 -5.64 10.64 5.01
N ALA A 80 -6.01 11.88 5.29
CA ALA A 80 -7.38 12.28 5.54
C ALA A 80 -8.20 12.24 4.25
N ARG A 81 -9.53 12.36 4.39
CA ARG A 81 -10.47 12.31 3.27
C ARG A 81 -10.25 13.43 2.25
N ASP A 82 -9.72 14.57 2.68
CA ASP A 82 -9.36 15.71 1.85
C ASP A 82 -7.99 15.55 1.14
N GLY A 83 -7.31 14.42 1.36
CA GLY A 83 -6.00 14.14 0.79
C GLY A 83 -4.82 14.68 1.60
N LYS A 84 -5.05 15.31 2.76
CA LYS A 84 -3.97 15.77 3.64
C LYS A 84 -3.26 14.58 4.30
N LEU A 85 -1.92 14.57 4.27
CA LEU A 85 -1.13 13.57 4.99
C LEU A 85 -1.31 13.76 6.51
N LEU A 86 -1.77 12.71 7.20
CA LEU A 86 -1.97 12.69 8.65
C LEU A 86 -0.77 12.08 9.39
N ALA A 87 -0.21 10.99 8.85
CA ALA A 87 0.92 10.31 9.46
C ALA A 87 1.74 9.50 8.45
N GLN A 88 2.99 9.23 8.83
CA GLN A 88 3.91 8.38 8.08
C GLN A 88 4.76 7.53 9.02
N TRP A 89 5.05 6.29 8.61
CA TRP A 89 5.95 5.38 9.32
C TRP A 89 6.82 4.60 8.34
N ASN A 90 8.10 4.40 8.66
CA ASN A 90 9.01 3.58 7.86
C ASN A 90 8.86 2.06 8.12
N ASP A 91 7.87 1.67 8.92
CA ASP A 91 7.50 0.28 9.21
C ASP A 91 5.99 0.19 9.50
N VAL A 92 5.47 -1.02 9.72
CA VAL A 92 4.05 -1.27 10.03
C VAL A 92 3.70 -0.66 11.39
N PRO A 93 2.78 0.30 11.48
CA PRO A 93 2.37 0.87 12.76
C PRO A 93 1.56 -0.13 13.59
N SER A 94 1.59 0.05 14.91
CA SER A 94 0.69 -0.68 15.81
C SER A 94 -0.77 -0.26 15.61
N ALA A 95 -1.71 -1.09 16.10
CA ALA A 95 -3.13 -0.77 16.03
C ALA A 95 -3.47 0.53 16.79
N GLU A 96 -2.81 0.76 17.92
CA GLU A 96 -2.98 1.96 18.75
C GLU A 96 -2.43 3.20 18.05
N GLN A 97 -1.25 3.09 17.42
CA GLN A 97 -0.66 4.18 16.63
C GLN A 97 -1.57 4.56 15.46
N LEU A 98 -2.12 3.57 14.76
CA LEU A 98 -3.05 3.81 13.66
C LEU A 98 -4.36 4.42 14.16
N ALA A 99 -4.94 3.90 15.24
CA ALA A 99 -6.19 4.40 15.82
C ALA A 99 -6.07 5.87 16.27
N ALA A 100 -4.95 6.24 16.89
CA ALA A 100 -4.68 7.60 17.35
C ALA A 100 -4.63 8.63 16.20
N VAL A 101 -4.26 8.21 14.99
CA VAL A 101 -4.24 9.08 13.80
C VAL A 101 -5.63 9.19 13.18
N LEU A 102 -6.39 8.10 13.17
CA LEU A 102 -7.73 8.08 12.57
C LEU A 102 -8.74 8.93 13.37
N THR A 103 -8.58 9.09 14.68
CA THR A 103 -9.43 9.98 15.50
C THR A 103 -9.24 11.47 15.19
N GLN A 104 -8.14 11.87 14.56
CA GLN A 104 -7.85 13.26 14.18
C GLN A 104 -8.47 13.66 12.82
N SER A 105 -9.12 12.71 12.14
CA SER A 105 -9.68 12.89 10.78
C SER A 105 -11.17 13.29 10.75
N HIS A 106 -11.71 13.71 11.89
CA HIS A 106 -13.07 14.24 12.05
C HIS A 106 -13.14 15.76 11.91
#